data_AF-A0A8H4ZRT9-F1
#
_entry.id   AF-A0A8H4ZRT9-F1
#
_cell.length_a   1.000
_cell.length_b   1.000
_cell.length_c   1.000
_cell.angle_alpha   90.00
_cell.angle_beta   90.00
_cell.angle_gamma   90.00
#
_symmetry.space_group_name_H-M   'P 1'
#
loop_
_entity.id
_entity.type
_entity.pdbx_description
1 polymer ?
#
loop_
_entity_poly.entity_id
_entity_poly.type
_entity_poly.pdbx_seq_one_letter_code
_entity_poly.pdbx_strand_id
1 'polypeptide(L)'
;MPTIGEGKVYSFSPNATPAAPGPVFKIEGVNTLSGIAEAGQDVFAVTGGVFDGMYENNTMNLSLLKFDGRDISIPTVSQKSKYRLVNGILALLRHKHIILAANAERVEILSIDTTTGHF
;
A
#
# COMPACT_ATOMS: atom_id res chain seq x y z
N MET A 1 -0.98 -15.55 -1.74
CA MET A 1 -1.83 -15.48 -0.54
C MET A 1 -1.76 -14.04 -0.03
N PRO A 2 -2.86 -13.26 -0.02
CA PRO A 2 -2.84 -11.92 0.56
C PRO A 2 -2.69 -12.00 2.08
N THR A 3 -2.04 -11.00 2.68
CA THR A 3 -2.06 -10.85 4.14
C THR A 3 -3.40 -10.26 4.52
N ILE A 4 -4.33 -11.13 4.91
CA ILE A 4 -5.65 -10.74 5.41
C ILE A 4 -5.45 -10.29 6.86
N GLY A 5 -5.67 -9.01 7.14
CA GLY A 5 -5.21 -8.40 8.40
C GLY A 5 -5.94 -7.11 8.75
N GLU A 6 -7.22 -7.00 8.40
CA GLU A 6 -8.06 -5.80 8.64
C GLU A 6 -7.48 -4.50 8.06
N GLY A 7 -6.62 -4.58 7.03
CA GLY A 7 -5.93 -3.42 6.47
C GLY A 7 -4.91 -2.79 7.41
N LYS A 8 -4.42 -3.54 8.41
CA LYS A 8 -3.42 -3.06 9.38
C LYS A 8 -2.00 -3.22 8.84
N VAL A 9 -1.20 -2.18 9.06
CA VAL A 9 0.26 -2.19 8.88
C VAL A 9 0.90 -2.36 10.24
N TYR A 10 1.94 -3.17 10.29
CA TYR A 10 2.69 -3.48 11.51
C TYR A 10 4.15 -3.08 11.30
N SER A 11 4.78 -2.59 12.36
CA SER A 11 6.23 -2.42 12.42
C SER A 11 6.78 -3.47 13.36
N PHE A 12 7.99 -3.89 13.02
CA PHE A 12 8.72 -4.86 13.78
C PHE A 12 10.16 -4.38 13.91
N SER A 13 10.64 -4.28 15.15
CA SER A 13 12.07 -4.10 15.40
C SER A 13 12.71 -5.48 15.47
N PRO A 14 13.67 -5.82 14.57
CA PRO A 14 14.35 -7.11 14.62
C PRO A 14 15.22 -7.28 15.88
N ASN A 15 15.43 -6.20 16.64
CA ASN A 15 16.25 -6.19 17.85
C ASN A 15 15.42 -6.22 19.15
N ALA A 16 14.08 -6.18 19.08
CA ALA A 16 13.23 -6.20 20.28
C ALA A 16 13.17 -7.61 20.88
N THR A 17 13.27 -7.72 22.22
CA THR A 17 13.11 -8.98 22.95
C THR A 17 12.12 -8.79 24.12
N PRO A 18 10.93 -9.42 24.10
CA PRO A 18 10.41 -10.28 23.04
C PRO A 18 10.05 -9.50 21.76
N ALA A 19 10.07 -10.21 20.64
CA ALA A 19 9.53 -9.74 19.37
C ALA A 19 8.02 -9.46 19.53
N ALA A 20 7.63 -8.18 19.61
CA ALA A 20 6.24 -7.77 19.69
C ALA A 20 5.91 -6.81 18.53
N PRO A 21 5.04 -7.22 17.57
CA PRO A 21 4.59 -6.30 16.53
C PRO A 21 3.69 -5.23 17.16
N GLY A 22 4.02 -3.97 16.93
CA GLY A 22 3.10 -2.88 17.20
C GLY A 22 2.19 -2.71 15.98
N PRO A 23 0.84 -2.74 16.10
CA PRO A 23 0.02 -2.21 15.04
C PRO A 23 0.35 -0.73 14.90
N VAL A 24 0.69 -0.36 13.69
CA VAL A 24 1.20 0.97 13.38
C VAL A 24 0.10 1.83 12.82
N PHE A 25 -0.74 1.22 11.98
CA PHE A 25 -1.80 1.94 11.30
C PHE A 25 -2.85 0.99 10.72
N LYS A 26 -4.06 1.50 10.44
CA LYS A 26 -5.12 0.83 9.67
C LYS A 26 -5.62 1.74 8.54
N ILE A 27 -5.48 1.31 7.28
CA ILE A 27 -6.02 2.07 6.13
C ILE A 27 -7.55 2.03 6.18
N GLU A 28 -8.19 3.20 6.25
CA GLU A 28 -9.66 3.29 6.25
C GLU A 28 -10.24 2.73 4.94
N GLY A 29 -11.36 1.99 5.06
CA GLY A 29 -12.03 1.37 3.92
C GLY A 29 -11.27 0.20 3.28
N VAL A 30 -10.16 -0.25 3.86
CA VAL A 30 -9.34 -1.38 3.37
C VAL A 30 -9.32 -2.47 4.44
N ASN A 31 -9.54 -3.72 4.05
CA ASN A 31 -9.45 -4.88 4.96
C ASN A 31 -8.29 -5.82 4.61
N THR A 32 -7.67 -5.65 3.44
CA THR A 32 -6.61 -6.52 2.92
C THR A 32 -5.57 -5.71 2.15
N LEU A 33 -4.28 -5.95 2.43
CA LEU A 33 -3.15 -5.29 1.78
C LEU A 33 -2.54 -6.22 0.71
N SER A 34 -2.04 -5.64 -0.38
CA SER A 34 -1.56 -6.37 -1.55
C SER A 34 -0.14 -6.01 -2.00
N GLY A 35 0.43 -4.91 -1.50
CA GLY A 35 1.76 -4.46 -1.92
C GLY A 35 2.31 -3.33 -1.06
N ILE A 36 3.64 -3.25 -0.99
CA ILE A 36 4.37 -2.18 -0.31
C ILE A 36 5.64 -1.85 -1.12
N ALA A 37 5.97 -0.56 -1.23
CA ALA A 37 7.21 -0.08 -1.83
C ALA A 37 7.68 1.23 -1.18
N GLU A 38 8.99 1.42 -1.07
CA GLU A 38 9.56 2.69 -0.63
C GLU A 38 9.44 3.75 -1.74
N ALA A 39 8.64 4.79 -1.50
CA ALA A 39 8.36 5.88 -2.45
C ALA A 39 9.11 7.18 -2.12
N GLY A 40 9.92 7.16 -1.07
CA GLY A 40 10.73 8.29 -0.62
C GLY A 40 11.45 7.97 0.68
N GLN A 41 12.30 8.88 1.15
CA GLN A 41 12.88 8.75 2.49
C GLN A 41 11.76 8.68 3.51
N ASP A 42 11.69 7.57 4.25
CA ASP A 42 10.66 7.31 5.27
C ASP A 42 9.22 7.39 4.73
N VAL A 43 9.02 7.23 3.41
CA VAL A 43 7.72 7.22 2.76
C VAL A 43 7.50 5.90 2.03
N PHE A 44 6.40 5.23 2.35
CA PHE A 44 6.05 3.93 1.79
C PHE A 44 4.68 3.99 1.12
N ALA A 45 4.64 3.61 -0.15
CA ALA A 45 3.40 3.36 -0.87
C ALA A 45 2.86 1.97 -0.46
N VAL A 46 1.57 1.88 -0.16
CA VAL A 46 0.89 0.65 0.22
C VAL A 46 -0.38 0.50 -0.59
N THR A 47 -0.54 -0.64 -1.27
CA THR A 47 -1.79 -0.97 -1.96
C THR A 47 -2.65 -1.90 -1.12
N GLY A 48 -3.97 -1.71 -1.19
CA GLY A 48 -4.94 -2.58 -0.55
C GLY A 48 -6.37 -2.27 -0.99
N GLY A 49 -7.31 -3.13 -0.62
CA GLY A 49 -8.72 -2.98 -0.94
C GLY A 49 -9.61 -3.76 0.02
N VAL A 50 -10.89 -3.88 -0.35
CA VAL A 50 -11.83 -4.76 0.34
C VAL A 50 -11.78 -6.12 -0.33
N PHE A 51 -11.52 -7.15 0.46
CA PHE A 51 -11.52 -8.55 0.07
C PHE A 51 -12.65 -9.28 0.80
N ASP A 52 -13.51 -9.94 0.03
CA ASP A 52 -14.54 -10.87 0.50
C ASP A 52 -14.59 -12.07 -0.46
N GLY A 53 -13.68 -13.02 -0.27
CA GLY A 53 -13.41 -14.12 -1.19
C GLY A 53 -12.67 -13.71 -2.48
N MET A 54 -12.87 -12.48 -2.95
CA MET A 54 -12.11 -11.79 -4.00
C MET A 54 -12.03 -10.30 -3.67
N TYR A 55 -11.12 -9.56 -4.32
CA TYR A 55 -11.12 -8.11 -4.21
C TYR A 55 -12.36 -7.50 -4.88
N GLU A 56 -13.01 -6.58 -4.16
CA GLU A 56 -14.16 -5.83 -4.63
C GLU A 56 -13.77 -4.74 -5.63
N ASN A 57 -14.61 -4.54 -6.63
CA ASN A 57 -14.44 -3.48 -7.63
C ASN A 57 -14.40 -2.09 -6.97
N ASN A 58 -13.56 -1.19 -7.49
CA ASN A 58 -13.52 0.20 -7.04
C ASN A 58 -13.11 0.39 -5.57
N THR A 59 -12.53 -0.63 -4.93
CA THR A 59 -12.05 -0.55 -3.55
C THR A 59 -10.53 -0.48 -3.46
N MET A 60 -9.81 -0.75 -4.57
CA MET A 60 -8.37 -0.66 -4.58
C MET A 60 -7.91 0.77 -4.33
N ASN A 61 -6.99 0.88 -3.39
CA ASN A 61 -6.42 2.10 -2.89
C ASN A 61 -4.89 2.01 -2.90
N LEU A 62 -4.24 3.12 -3.20
CA LEU A 62 -2.82 3.35 -2.96
C LEU A 62 -2.72 4.43 -1.86
N SER A 63 -2.11 4.08 -0.73
CA SER A 63 -1.89 5.00 0.39
C SER A 63 -0.40 5.30 0.53
N LEU A 64 -0.04 6.55 0.80
CA LEU A 64 1.31 6.90 1.21
C LEU A 64 1.38 6.96 2.74
N LEU A 65 2.27 6.18 3.32
CA LEU A 65 2.60 6.21 4.74
C LEU A 65 3.91 6.97 4.91
N LYS A 66 3.88 8.09 5.61
CA LYS A 66 5.06 8.88 5.92
C LYS A 66 5.40 8.70 7.40
N PHE A 67 6.60 8.22 7.65
CA PHE A 67 7.18 8.09 8.99
C PHE A 67 7.97 9.37 9.31
N ASP A 68 7.77 9.87 10.52
CA ASP A 68 8.57 10.95 11.14
C ASP A 68 9.07 10.43 12.50
N GLY A 69 10.19 9.72 12.47
CA GLY A 69 10.67 8.95 13.62
C GLY A 69 9.69 7.83 14.02
N ARG A 70 8.95 8.03 15.12
CA ARG A 70 7.93 7.09 15.60
C ARG A 70 6.52 7.49 15.19
N ASP A 71 6.32 8.74 14.78
CA ASP A 71 5.02 9.26 14.39
C ASP A 71 4.76 8.94 12.91
N ILE A 72 3.49 8.73 12.57
CA ILE A 72 3.09 8.35 11.22
C ILE A 72 1.95 9.22 10.76
N SER A 73 2.15 9.80 9.59
CA SER A 73 1.16 10.61 8.90
C SER A 73 0.81 9.96 7.58
N ILE A 74 -0.44 10.16 7.17
CA ILE A 74 -1.01 9.42 6.04
C ILE A 74 -1.64 10.44 5.13
N PRO A 75 -0.83 11.02 4.24
CA PRO A 75 -1.38 11.63 3.07
C PRO A 75 -2.00 10.50 2.24
N THR A 76 -3.29 10.28 2.43
CA THR A 76 -4.06 9.42 1.54
C THR A 76 -4.05 10.07 0.16
N VAL A 77 -3.15 9.62 -0.71
CA VAL A 77 -3.22 9.92 -2.14
C VAL A 77 -4.08 8.83 -2.79
N SER A 78 -5.35 8.78 -2.38
CA SER A 78 -6.28 7.78 -2.90
C SER A 78 -7.14 8.38 -4.00
N GLN A 79 -7.02 7.82 -5.20
CA GLN A 79 -8.19 7.62 -6.04
C GLN A 79 -8.60 6.16 -5.93
N LYS A 80 -9.90 5.93 -5.74
CA LYS A 80 -10.50 4.61 -5.92
C LYS A 80 -10.20 4.15 -7.34
N SER A 81 -9.38 3.12 -7.44
CA SER A 81 -8.99 2.57 -8.72
C SER A 81 -10.12 1.71 -9.30
N LYS A 82 -10.35 1.81 -10.61
CA LYS A 82 -11.27 0.91 -11.34
C LYS A 82 -10.79 -0.55 -11.39
N TYR A 83 -9.55 -0.82 -10.97
CA TYR A 83 -8.92 -2.13 -10.99
C TYR A 83 -9.28 -2.91 -9.72
N ARG A 84 -9.57 -4.22 -9.83
CA ARG A 84 -9.92 -5.05 -8.66
C ARG A 84 -8.69 -5.55 -7.93
N LEU A 85 -7.66 -5.94 -8.67
CA LEU A 85 -6.42 -6.43 -8.07
C LEU A 85 -5.23 -5.67 -8.64
N VAL A 86 -4.61 -4.87 -7.80
CA VAL A 86 -3.27 -4.33 -8.02
C VAL A 86 -2.35 -5.03 -7.03
N ASN A 87 -1.46 -5.88 -7.53
CA ASN A 87 -0.61 -6.77 -6.74
C ASN A 87 0.86 -6.57 -7.08
N GLY A 88 1.73 -6.51 -6.07
CA GLY A 88 3.15 -6.26 -6.30
C GLY A 88 3.39 -4.86 -6.86
N ILE A 89 4.07 -4.04 -6.07
CA ILE A 89 4.38 -2.67 -6.46
C ILE A 89 5.88 -2.41 -6.34
N LEU A 90 6.37 -1.48 -7.16
CA LEU A 90 7.75 -1.02 -7.16
C LEU A 90 7.76 0.48 -7.42
N ALA A 91 8.50 1.25 -6.62
CA ALA A 91 8.82 2.63 -6.95
C ALA A 91 10.01 2.71 -7.91
N LEU A 92 9.97 3.61 -8.89
CA LEU A 92 11.12 3.84 -9.77
C LEU A 92 12.26 4.53 -8.99
N LEU A 93 13.48 4.01 -9.09
CA LEU A 93 14.64 4.52 -8.35
C LEU A 93 14.88 6.02 -8.52
N ARG A 94 14.75 6.54 -9.76
CA ARG A 94 14.97 7.96 -10.08
C ARG A 94 13.70 8.81 -10.00
N HIS A 95 12.54 8.17 -9.97
CA HIS A 95 11.23 8.83 -10.03
C HIS A 95 10.35 8.17 -8.97
N LYS A 96 10.73 8.26 -7.69
CA LYS A 96 10.06 7.49 -6.63
C LYS A 96 8.56 7.84 -6.43
N HIS A 97 8.12 8.97 -6.99
CA HIS A 97 6.71 9.35 -7.10
C HIS A 97 5.93 8.55 -8.16
N ILE A 98 6.59 7.72 -8.95
CA ILE A 98 5.98 6.79 -9.90
C ILE A 98 6.07 5.38 -9.35
N ILE A 99 4.91 4.77 -9.13
CA ILE A 99 4.75 3.38 -8.71
C ILE A 99 4.34 2.53 -9.91
N LEU A 100 5.17 1.55 -10.25
CA LEU A 100 4.77 0.48 -11.15
C LEU A 100 4.02 -0.58 -10.37
N ALA A 101 2.86 -0.98 -10.89
CA ALA A 101 2.00 -1.93 -10.22
C ALA A 101 1.50 -2.99 -11.20
N ALA A 102 1.59 -4.27 -10.84
CA ALA A 102 1.03 -5.30 -11.70
C ALA A 102 -0.49 -5.40 -11.50
N ASN A 103 -1.21 -5.49 -12.60
CA ASN A 103 -2.62 -5.84 -12.62
C ASN A 103 -2.75 -7.26 -13.17
N ALA A 104 -2.81 -8.23 -12.26
CA ALA A 104 -2.88 -9.64 -12.62
C ALA A 104 -4.15 -10.02 -13.39
N GLU A 105 -5.25 -9.28 -13.25
CA GLU A 105 -6.48 -9.58 -13.99
C GLU A 105 -6.39 -9.21 -15.48
N ARG A 106 -5.64 -8.14 -15.79
CA ARG A 106 -5.54 -7.59 -17.14
C ARG A 106 -4.19 -7.86 -17.82
N VAL A 107 -3.24 -8.44 -17.09
CA VAL A 107 -1.89 -8.74 -17.59
C VAL A 107 -1.19 -7.46 -18.08
N GLU A 108 -1.28 -6.39 -17.29
CA GLU A 108 -0.71 -5.08 -17.60
C GLU A 108 0.12 -4.53 -16.43
N ILE A 109 1.02 -3.60 -16.74
CA ILE A 109 1.73 -2.79 -15.76
C ILE A 109 1.09 -1.41 -15.75
N LEU A 110 0.62 -1.01 -14.57
CA LEU A 110 0.08 0.32 -14.30
C LEU A 110 1.20 1.23 -13.82
N SER A 111 1.12 2.51 -14.17
CA SER A 111 2.04 3.55 -13.70
C SER A 111 1.25 4.55 -12.88
N ILE A 112 1.44 4.54 -11.57
CA ILE A 112 0.68 5.38 -10.65
C ILE A 112 1.54 6.56 -10.22
N ASP A 113 1.09 7.79 -10.48
CA ASP A 113 1.73 9.00 -9.99
C ASP A 113 1.20 9.34 -8.60
N THR A 114 2.05 9.24 -7.59
CA THR A 114 1.69 9.47 -6.18
C THR A 114 1.60 10.94 -5.81
N THR A 115 1.87 11.87 -6.72
CA THR A 115 1.60 13.30 -6.49
C THR A 115 0.17 13.67 -6.90
N THR A 116 -0.42 12.93 -7.84
CA THR A 116 -1.75 13.19 -8.40
C THR A 116 -2.77 12.10 -8.06
N GLY A 117 -2.30 10.90 -7.71
CA GLY A 117 -3.12 9.70 -7.51
C GLY A 117 -3.60 9.05 -8.81
N HIS A 118 -3.08 9.46 -9.97
CA HIS A 118 -3.51 8.98 -11.28
C HIS A 118 -2.84 7.65 -11.65
N PHE A 119 -3.62 6.73 -12.21
CA PHE A 119 -3.21 5.40 -12.71
C PHE A 119 -3.05 5.36 -14.23
#